data_AF-A0A5C5YIM0-F1
#
_entry.id   AF-A0A5C5YIM0-F1
#
_cell.length_a   1.000
_cell.length_b   1.000
_cell.length_c   1.000
_cell.angle_alpha   90.00
_cell.angle_beta   90.00
_cell.angle_gamma   90.00
#
_symmetry.space_group_name_H-M   'P 1'
#
loop_
_entity.id
_entity.type
_entity.pdbx_description
1 polymer ?
#
loop_
_entity_poly.entity_id
_entity_poly.type
_entity_poly.pdbx_seq_one_letter_code
_entity_poly.pdbx_strand_id
1 'polypeptide(L)'
;MICRWGITRLPVFVATALLGFVAINFNVLNAAERQDSRPNILFIVSEDNSEHLGCYGERRVHTPHLDSLAAGGVRYARAYVPYSVCSPSRAVFLTGLYTRQTGHIGLATHRFSMCRDFKTMPAYFQEAGGAIRVVRL
;
A
#
# COMPACT_ATOMS: atom_id res chain seq x y z
N MET A 1 15.90 46.62 -61.93
CA MET A 1 15.98 45.17 -61.65
C MET A 1 15.91 44.97 -60.14
N ILE A 2 14.74 44.64 -59.59
CA ILE A 2 14.62 44.21 -58.18
C ILE A 2 13.74 42.95 -58.15
N CYS A 3 14.28 41.96 -57.45
CA CYS A 3 13.96 40.55 -57.46
C CYS A 3 12.53 40.21 -57.05
N ARG A 4 11.96 39.28 -57.81
CA ARG A 4 10.69 38.58 -57.58
C ARG A 4 11.02 37.24 -56.90
N TRP A 5 11.17 37.22 -55.57
CA TRP A 5 11.44 35.99 -54.80
C TRP A 5 10.27 35.67 -53.86
N GLY A 6 9.52 34.61 -54.20
CA GLY A 6 9.23 33.53 -53.25
C GLY A 6 8.07 33.66 -52.26
N ILE A 7 6.85 33.98 -52.70
CA ILE A 7 5.63 33.92 -51.86
C ILE A 7 5.14 32.47 -51.59
N THR A 8 5.66 31.45 -52.27
CA THR A 8 5.11 30.07 -52.20
C THR A 8 5.61 29.19 -51.05
N ARG A 9 6.54 29.64 -50.19
CA ARG A 9 7.11 28.81 -49.11
C ARG A 9 6.49 29.01 -47.72
N LEU A 10 5.64 30.03 -47.54
CA LEU A 10 5.01 30.34 -46.26
C LEU A 10 4.00 29.29 -45.72
N PRO A 11 3.17 28.60 -46.55
CA PRO A 11 2.11 27.75 -46.00
C PRO A 11 2.62 26.41 -45.44
N VAL A 12 3.77 25.92 -45.91
CA VAL A 12 4.34 24.63 -45.48
C VAL A 12 4.95 24.72 -44.08
N PHE A 13 5.62 25.84 -43.74
CA PHE A 13 6.19 26.05 -42.40
C PHE A 13 5.12 26.30 -41.33
N VAL A 14 4.00 26.94 -41.70
CA VAL A 14 2.88 27.16 -40.78
C VAL A 14 2.15 25.85 -40.48
N ALA A 15 1.96 24.98 -41.47
CA ALA A 15 1.30 23.69 -41.30
C ALA A 15 2.11 22.70 -40.43
N THR A 16 3.44 22.65 -40.59
CA THR A 16 4.30 21.78 -39.76
C THR A 16 4.42 22.26 -38.32
N ALA A 17 4.43 23.57 -38.09
CA ALA A 17 4.40 24.16 -36.74
C ALA A 17 3.07 23.87 -36.02
N LEU A 18 1.93 23.94 -36.72
CA LEU A 18 0.61 23.60 -36.19
C LEU A 18 0.48 22.10 -35.83
N LEU A 19 0.97 21.21 -36.70
CA LEU A 19 0.99 19.76 -36.42
C LEU A 19 1.88 19.42 -35.20
N GLY A 20 3.04 20.07 -35.09
CA GLY A 20 3.92 19.93 -33.92
C GLY A 20 3.26 20.43 -32.63
N PHE A 21 2.56 21.57 -32.69
CA PHE A 21 1.85 22.12 -31.54
C PHE A 21 0.69 21.21 -31.09
N VAL A 22 -0.10 20.67 -32.03
CA VAL A 22 -1.18 19.71 -31.72
C VAL A 22 -0.62 18.41 -31.11
N ALA A 23 0.49 17.88 -31.63
CA ALA A 23 1.13 16.68 -31.08
C ALA A 23 1.69 16.89 -29.66
N ILE A 24 2.22 18.08 -29.36
CA ILE A 24 2.67 18.45 -28.01
C ILE A 24 1.49 18.52 -27.04
N ASN A 25 0.39 19.17 -27.43
CA ASN A 25 -0.80 19.28 -26.58
C ASN A 25 -1.46 17.92 -26.30
N PHE A 26 -1.43 16.98 -27.26
CA PHE A 26 -1.96 15.63 -27.09
C PHE A 26 -1.18 14.79 -26.05
N ASN A 27 0.14 14.96 -25.96
CA ASN A 27 0.97 14.25 -24.98
C ASN A 27 0.83 14.82 -23.55
N VAL A 28 0.58 16.12 -23.41
CA VAL A 28 0.36 16.76 -22.10
C VAL A 28 -0.96 16.31 -21.47
N LEU A 29 -2.01 16.12 -22.28
CA LEU A 29 -3.31 15.60 -21.81
C LEU A 29 -3.21 14.15 -21.29
N ASN A 30 -2.43 13.27 -21.94
CA ASN A 30 -2.26 11.88 -21.50
C ASN A 30 -1.40 11.72 -20.23
N ALA A 31 -0.53 12.68 -19.91
CA ALA A 31 0.32 12.61 -18.73
C ALA A 31 -0.44 12.89 -17.42
N ALA A 32 -1.54 13.64 -17.49
CA ALA A 32 -2.29 14.10 -16.32
C ALA A 32 -3.16 13.00 -15.64
N GLU A 33 -3.36 11.86 -16.29
CA GLU A 33 -4.28 10.80 -15.83
C GLU A 33 -3.61 9.52 -15.29
N ARG A 34 -2.29 9.52 -15.03
CA ARG A 34 -1.72 8.47 -14.16
C ARG A 34 -1.98 8.80 -12.70
N GLN A 35 -3.26 8.81 -12.34
CA GLN A 35 -3.65 8.69 -10.95
C GLN A 35 -3.18 7.31 -10.49
N ASP A 36 -2.29 7.26 -9.51
CA ASP A 36 -1.75 6.00 -9.01
C ASP A 36 -2.92 5.15 -8.47
N SER A 37 -3.34 4.16 -9.24
CA SER A 37 -4.52 3.32 -8.93
C SER A 37 -4.25 2.32 -7.81
N ARG A 38 -3.06 2.38 -7.20
CA ARG A 38 -2.67 1.52 -6.08
C ARG A 38 -3.42 1.94 -4.80
N PRO A 39 -4.12 1.01 -4.13
CA PRO A 39 -4.82 1.31 -2.90
C PRO A 39 -3.84 1.57 -1.76
N ASN A 40 -4.21 2.46 -0.85
CA ASN A 40 -3.53 2.59 0.44
C ASN A 40 -3.96 1.46 1.36
N ILE A 41 -2.99 0.80 2.00
CA ILE A 41 -3.25 -0.29 2.94
C ILE A 41 -2.94 0.19 4.36
N LEU A 42 -3.95 0.20 5.23
CA LEU A 42 -3.82 0.53 6.64
C LEU A 42 -3.93 -0.75 7.47
N PHE A 43 -2.85 -1.12 8.15
CA PHE A 43 -2.86 -2.19 9.14
C PHE A 43 -3.08 -1.63 10.54
N ILE A 44 -4.18 -2.03 11.17
CA ILE A 44 -4.48 -1.74 12.58
C ILE A 44 -4.33 -3.05 13.34
N VAL A 45 -3.36 -3.11 14.25
CA VAL A 45 -3.10 -4.29 15.06
C VAL A 45 -3.34 -3.94 16.52
N SER A 46 -4.22 -4.69 17.17
CA SER A 46 -4.46 -4.62 18.61
C SER A 46 -3.73 -5.79 19.27
N GLU A 47 -2.94 -5.51 20.30
CA GLU A 47 -2.24 -6.54 21.08
C GLU A 47 -3.18 -7.12 22.14
N ASP A 48 -2.98 -8.39 22.50
CA ASP A 48 -3.70 -9.12 23.56
C ASP A 48 -5.24 -9.06 23.48
N ASN A 49 -5.78 -9.05 22.26
CA ASN A 49 -7.21 -9.00 22.01
C ASN A 49 -7.77 -10.35 21.55
N SER A 50 -9.00 -10.65 21.95
CA SER A 50 -9.75 -11.86 21.59
C SER A 50 -11.06 -11.46 20.89
N GLU A 51 -11.99 -12.39 20.70
CA GLU A 51 -13.33 -12.15 20.14
C GLU A 51 -14.27 -11.36 21.08
N HIS A 52 -13.76 -10.76 22.15
CA HIS A 52 -14.51 -9.96 23.12
C HIS A 52 -14.83 -8.55 22.58
N LEU A 53 -15.45 -8.47 21.40
CA LEU A 53 -15.88 -7.22 20.76
C LEU A 53 -17.40 -7.26 20.45
N GLY A 54 -18.02 -6.10 20.36
CA GLY A 54 -19.45 -5.97 20.04
C GLY A 54 -19.82 -6.67 18.73
N CYS A 55 -18.98 -6.52 17.69
CA CYS A 55 -19.17 -7.17 16.39
C CYS A 55 -19.05 -8.71 16.39
N TYR A 56 -18.54 -9.30 17.48
CA TYR A 56 -18.53 -10.75 17.72
C TYR A 56 -19.62 -11.20 18.72
N GLY A 57 -20.46 -10.28 19.20
CA GLY A 57 -21.61 -10.58 20.05
C GLY A 57 -21.41 -10.34 21.55
N GLU A 58 -20.25 -9.81 21.96
CA GLU A 58 -20.03 -9.43 23.37
C GLU A 58 -20.89 -8.19 23.72
N ARG A 59 -21.59 -8.25 24.84
CA ARG A 59 -22.54 -7.19 25.28
C ARG A 59 -21.94 -6.26 26.34
N ARG A 60 -20.87 -6.68 27.00
CA ARG A 60 -20.22 -5.92 28.09
C ARG A 60 -19.17 -4.94 27.58
N VAL A 61 -18.72 -5.09 26.33
CA VAL A 61 -17.66 -4.27 25.74
C VAL A 61 -18.28 -3.32 24.71
N HIS A 62 -17.97 -2.04 24.82
CA HIS A 62 -18.47 -1.01 23.91
C HIS A 62 -17.42 -0.64 22.86
N THR A 63 -17.59 -1.12 21.62
CA THR A 63 -16.63 -0.95 20.52
C THR A 63 -17.25 -0.35 19.24
N PRO A 64 -17.94 0.81 19.31
CA PRO A 64 -18.79 1.29 18.23
C PRO A 64 -18.03 1.54 16.91
N HIS A 65 -16.76 1.94 16.97
CA HIS A 65 -15.94 2.15 15.79
C HIS A 65 -15.51 0.85 15.11
N LEU A 66 -15.17 -0.19 15.88
CA LEU A 66 -14.86 -1.51 15.32
C LEU A 66 -16.12 -2.21 14.81
N ASP A 67 -17.25 -1.99 15.47
CA ASP A 67 -18.53 -2.54 15.06
C ASP A 67 -18.98 -1.93 13.71
N SER A 68 -18.81 -0.61 13.55
CA SER A 68 -19.05 0.07 12.28
C SER A 68 -18.10 -0.42 11.17
N LEU A 69 -16.81 -0.57 11.48
CA LEU A 69 -15.82 -1.10 10.53
C LEU A 69 -16.19 -2.53 10.07
N ALA A 70 -16.64 -3.38 11.00
CA ALA A 70 -17.08 -4.74 10.69
C ALA A 70 -18.38 -4.76 9.87
N ALA A 71 -19.30 -3.82 10.11
CA ALA A 71 -20.56 -3.71 9.36
C ALA A 71 -20.33 -3.23 7.91
N GLY A 72 -19.35 -2.36 7.69
CA GLY A 72 -18.98 -1.86 6.35
C GLY A 72 -17.98 -2.73 5.59
N GLY A 73 -17.53 -3.85 6.16
CA GLY A 73 -16.43 -4.66 5.63
C GLY A 73 -16.66 -6.16 5.75
N VAL A 74 -15.55 -6.91 5.73
CA VAL A 74 -15.56 -8.36 5.91
C VAL A 74 -15.03 -8.70 7.29
N ARG A 75 -15.83 -9.42 8.08
CA ARG A 75 -15.46 -9.93 9.40
C ARG A 75 -15.23 -11.44 9.35
N TYR A 76 -14.09 -11.89 9.86
CA TYR A 76 -13.74 -13.30 9.91
C TYR A 76 -14.19 -13.94 11.23
N ALA A 77 -15.15 -14.86 11.19
CA ALA A 77 -15.58 -15.61 12.38
C ALA A 77 -14.56 -16.67 12.86
N ARG A 78 -13.54 -16.97 12.04
CA ARG A 78 -12.52 -17.99 12.29
C ARG A 78 -11.16 -17.48 11.85
N ALA A 79 -10.55 -16.62 12.67
CA ALA A 79 -9.20 -16.11 12.47
C ALA A 79 -8.30 -16.62 13.60
N TYR A 80 -7.13 -17.14 13.25
CA TYR A 80 -6.22 -17.78 14.19
C TYR A 80 -4.81 -17.20 14.07
N VAL A 81 -4.13 -17.05 15.19
CA VAL A 81 -2.71 -16.73 15.22
C VAL A 81 -1.90 -18.03 15.22
N PRO A 82 -0.83 -18.14 14.40
CA PRO A 82 0.01 -19.33 14.40
C PRO A 82 0.80 -19.53 15.70
N TYR A 83 0.92 -18.49 16.53
CA TYR A 83 1.60 -18.55 17.83
C TYR A 83 1.08 -17.46 18.76
N SER A 84 0.58 -17.83 19.95
CA SER A 84 -0.09 -16.93 20.90
C SER A 84 0.87 -16.19 21.84
N VAL A 85 1.97 -15.65 21.30
CA VAL A 85 2.94 -14.80 22.04
C VAL A 85 3.33 -13.62 21.15
N CYS A 86 3.39 -12.41 21.71
CA CYS A 86 3.48 -11.16 20.95
C CYS A 86 4.65 -11.08 19.96
N SER A 87 5.88 -11.40 20.39
CA SER A 87 7.07 -11.33 19.52
C SER A 87 7.05 -12.33 18.35
N PRO A 88 6.83 -13.64 18.57
CA PRO A 88 6.70 -14.60 17.48
C PRO A 88 5.45 -14.38 16.63
N SER A 89 4.31 -13.95 17.20
CA SER A 89 3.11 -13.60 16.44
C SER A 89 3.40 -12.48 15.43
N ARG A 90 4.07 -11.41 15.87
CA ARG A 90 4.52 -10.32 14.97
C ARG A 90 5.51 -10.80 13.92
N ALA A 91 6.44 -11.69 14.26
CA ALA A 91 7.37 -12.26 13.30
C ALA A 91 6.63 -13.00 12.17
N VAL A 92 5.63 -13.83 12.51
CA VAL A 92 4.79 -14.53 11.52
C VAL A 92 3.96 -13.54 10.70
N PHE A 93 3.33 -12.57 11.35
CA PHE A 93 2.53 -11.54 10.67
C PHE A 93 3.33 -10.73 9.66
N LEU A 94 4.56 -10.33 10.02
CA LEU A 94 5.42 -9.51 9.16
C LEU A 94 6.12 -10.30 8.06
N THR A 95 6.38 -11.60 8.25
CA THR A 95 7.13 -12.40 7.26
C THR A 95 6.25 -13.31 6.41
N GLY A 96 5.03 -13.61 6.85
CA GLY A 96 4.16 -14.62 6.24
C GLY A 96 4.66 -16.07 6.45
N LEU A 97 5.66 -16.27 7.30
CA LEU A 97 6.28 -17.58 7.57
C LEU A 97 5.89 -18.07 8.96
N TYR A 98 5.68 -19.37 9.13
CA TYR A 98 5.42 -19.97 10.44
C TYR A 98 6.61 -19.79 11.39
N THR A 99 6.37 -19.80 12.70
CA THR A 99 7.42 -19.69 13.73
C THR A 99 8.52 -20.74 13.59
N ARG A 100 8.17 -21.94 13.11
CA ARG A 100 9.14 -23.00 12.81
C ARG A 100 10.11 -22.63 11.67
N GLN A 101 9.67 -21.82 10.71
CA GLN A 101 10.48 -21.33 9.60
C GLN A 101 11.31 -20.11 10.02
N THR A 102 10.71 -19.17 10.75
CA THR A 102 11.42 -17.96 11.20
C THR A 102 12.40 -18.24 12.34
N GLY A 103 12.20 -19.32 13.10
CA GLY A 103 12.97 -19.65 14.30
C GLY A 103 12.67 -18.75 15.50
N HIS A 104 11.76 -17.78 15.36
CA HIS A 104 11.36 -16.91 16.45
C HIS A 104 10.34 -17.65 17.32
N ILE A 105 10.79 -18.15 18.48
CA ILE A 105 10.00 -19.04 19.34
C ILE A 105 9.71 -18.48 20.74
N GLY A 106 10.17 -17.28 21.04
CA GLY A 106 10.03 -16.70 22.38
C GLY A 106 9.98 -15.18 22.35
N LEU A 107 9.92 -14.57 23.53
CA LEU A 107 9.84 -13.11 23.65
C LEU A 107 11.17 -12.44 23.30
N ALA A 108 11.12 -11.35 22.54
CA ALA A 108 12.30 -10.56 22.23
C ALA A 108 12.98 -9.99 23.50
N THR A 109 12.20 -9.75 24.57
CA THR A 109 12.73 -9.33 25.88
C THR A 109 13.62 -10.38 26.55
N HIS A 110 13.44 -11.65 26.18
CA HIS A 110 14.24 -12.78 26.65
C HIS A 110 15.31 -13.18 25.62
N ARG A 111 15.71 -12.26 24.75
CA ARG A 111 16.75 -12.43 23.72
C ARG A 111 16.43 -13.49 22.65
N PHE A 112 15.15 -13.81 22.45
CA PHE A 112 14.75 -14.58 21.28
C PHE A 112 14.68 -13.66 20.05
N SER A 113 15.17 -14.15 18.92
CA SER A 113 15.14 -13.44 17.64
C SER A 113 14.80 -14.42 16.51
N MET A 114 14.57 -13.89 15.31
CA MET A 114 14.54 -14.74 14.12
C MET A 114 15.92 -15.36 13.92
N CYS A 115 15.97 -16.58 13.35
CA CYS A 115 17.22 -17.31 13.15
C CYS A 115 18.11 -16.70 12.06
N ARG A 116 17.54 -15.84 11.21
CA ARG A 116 18.18 -15.07 10.15
C ARG A 116 17.30 -13.88 9.81
N ASP A 117 17.80 -12.99 8.97
CA ASP A 117 17.00 -11.88 8.45
C ASP A 117 16.04 -12.39 7.37
N PHE A 118 14.76 -12.13 7.58
CA PHE A 118 13.71 -12.40 6.61
C PHE A 118 13.20 -11.07 6.08
N LYS A 119 12.93 -11.04 4.77
CA LYS A 119 12.26 -9.92 4.16
C LYS A 119 10.83 -9.82 4.69
N THR A 120 10.44 -8.64 5.13
CA THR A 120 9.14 -8.41 5.77
C THR A 120 8.16 -7.75 4.80
N MET A 121 6.87 -7.88 5.08
CA MET A 121 5.79 -7.23 4.34
C MET A 121 6.03 -5.72 4.13
N PRO A 122 6.44 -4.92 5.15
CA PRO A 122 6.85 -3.54 4.92
C PRO A 122 7.98 -3.41 3.88
N ALA A 123 9.02 -4.25 3.94
CA ALA A 123 10.10 -4.18 2.95
C ALA A 123 9.60 -4.44 1.51
N TYR A 124 8.65 -5.37 1.32
CA TYR A 124 8.01 -5.57 0.01
C TYR A 124 7.22 -4.33 -0.45
N PHE A 125 6.49 -3.65 0.44
CA PHE A 125 5.78 -2.41 0.09
C PHE A 125 6.73 -1.28 -0.29
N GLN A 126 7.86 -1.17 0.40
CA GLN A 126 8.86 -0.13 0.13
C GLN A 126 9.46 -0.30 -1.28
N GLU A 127 9.83 -1.52 -1.63
CA GLU A 127 10.37 -1.84 -2.96
C GLU A 127 9.35 -1.64 -4.08
N ALA A 128 8.06 -1.85 -3.79
CA ALA A 128 6.98 -1.54 -4.71
C ALA A 128 6.74 -0.02 -4.86
N GLY A 129 7.51 0.84 -4.19
CA GLY A 129 7.38 2.30 -4.23
C GLY A 129 6.30 2.86 -3.30
N GLY A 130 5.80 2.05 -2.35
CA GLY A 130 4.86 2.50 -1.33
C GLY A 130 5.56 3.26 -0.20
N ALA A 131 4.92 4.32 0.30
CA ALA A 131 5.36 5.00 1.51
C ALA A 131 4.93 4.20 2.75
N ILE A 132 5.84 4.03 3.70
CA ILE A 132 5.57 3.29 4.95
C ILE A 132 5.62 4.25 6.11
N ARG A 133 4.57 4.22 6.93
CA ARG A 133 4.51 4.95 8.19
C ARG A 133 4.05 4.02 9.29
N VAL A 134 4.86 3.89 10.32
CA VAL A 134 4.52 3.17 11.55
C VAL A 134 4.12 4.20 12.60
N VAL A 135 2.93 4.05 13.16
CA VAL A 135 2.43 4.87 14.27
C VAL A 135 2.10 3.94 15.42
N ARG A 136 2.66 4.24 16.59
CA ARG A 136 2.24 3.61 17.84
C ARG A 136 1.20 4.52 18.47
N LEU A 137 -0.02 4.01 18.60
CA LEU A 137 -1.10 4.67 19.34
C LEU A 137 -0.90 4.50 20.85
#